data_AF-A0A960U092-F1
#
_entry.id   AF-A0A960U092-F1
#
_cell.length_a   1.000
_cell.length_b   1.000
_cell.length_c   1.000
_cell.angle_alpha   90.00
_cell.angle_beta   90.00
_cell.angle_gamma   90.00
#
_symmetry.space_group_name_H-M   'P 1'
#
loop_
_entity.id
_entity.type
_entity.pdbx_description
1 polymer ?
#
loop_
_entity_poly.entity_id
_entity_poly.type
_entity_poly.pdbx_seq_one_letter_code
_entity_poly.pdbx_strand_id
1 'polypeptide(L)'
;MSDVLMIFQKLFFFVMLISVVVIVHEWGHFIVARLCGVRVEAFSLFFGKPLYKKKRGDTEWRIGTIPFGGYVKMVGQADGKHENYDEMTDEEKSVSFAHKPLAQRAAIVAAGPAMNFVLAFVIFSIMFMVGYPTTTTLIGDVTRDGAAWEAGLRPGDRVTAIDGDKVWRWDDMASIVEENPEKAMDFTVQRGDETRHVTVTPRLGLKKNIFQFEENAGLIGVSPDGFRPIAGVTGPQTAAAQAGLKTGDLFKSIDGKPVHAFADVERELLASPGPHKVTVERGGLARREADRQPTDVELTLPALPGATGIQDYGLERADLYVLEVVEGSPAEKAGLRAGDRFVTLNGEAPSGWEEFSGIVRQHPGEELSVVVRRDGETRTIGVTPEAAQEKDLLGETVEVGRLGVYPWISYSNPEMVNERHLNPFVAVWRGVELTGYWTVMTLKGFVYLFTGDVSVK
;
A
#
# COMPACT_ATOMS: atom_id res chain seq x y z
N MET A 1 3.52 11.68 -23.71
CA MET A 1 2.36 12.59 -23.58
C MET A 1 1.51 12.26 -22.35
N SER A 2 1.39 10.98 -21.97
CA SER A 2 0.76 10.50 -20.72
C SER A 2 1.40 11.05 -19.45
N ASP A 3 2.74 11.09 -19.38
CA ASP A 3 3.44 11.41 -18.12
C ASP A 3 3.32 12.89 -17.74
N VAL A 4 3.38 13.78 -18.74
CA VAL A 4 3.19 15.22 -18.55
C VAL A 4 1.75 15.50 -18.08
N LEU A 5 0.76 14.88 -18.71
CA LEU A 5 -0.64 14.99 -18.29
C LEU A 5 -0.85 14.48 -16.87
N MET A 6 -0.23 13.34 -16.52
CA MET A 6 -0.27 12.78 -15.17
C MET A 6 0.35 13.74 -14.14
N ILE A 7 1.47 14.37 -14.46
CA ILE A 7 2.10 15.37 -13.58
C ILE A 7 1.17 16.57 -13.37
N PHE A 8 0.59 17.11 -14.45
CA PHE A 8 -0.36 18.22 -14.35
C PHE A 8 -1.60 17.85 -13.52
N GLN A 9 -2.13 16.64 -13.69
CA GLN A 9 -3.26 16.14 -12.91
C GLN A 9 -2.90 16.04 -11.42
N LYS A 10 -1.75 15.45 -11.08
CA LYS A 10 -1.27 15.34 -9.69
C LYS A 10 -1.07 16.72 -9.08
N LEU A 11 -0.43 17.63 -9.81
CA LEU A 11 -0.21 19.00 -9.37
C LEU A 11 -1.54 19.72 -9.14
N PHE A 12 -2.50 19.60 -10.06
CA PHE A 12 -3.83 20.18 -9.93
C PHE A 12 -4.53 19.72 -8.64
N PHE A 13 -4.59 18.41 -8.40
CA PHE A 13 -5.22 17.87 -7.18
C PHE A 13 -4.46 18.27 -5.91
N PHE A 14 -3.14 18.33 -5.97
CA PHE A 14 -2.31 18.82 -4.86
C PHE A 14 -2.59 20.29 -4.52
N VAL A 15 -2.64 21.17 -5.54
CA VAL A 15 -2.99 22.59 -5.38
C VAL A 15 -4.38 22.75 -4.78
N MET A 16 -5.34 21.96 -5.28
CA MET A 16 -6.72 21.96 -4.79
C MET A 16 -6.79 21.53 -3.32
N LEU A 17 -6.12 20.43 -2.97
CA LEU A 17 -6.08 19.91 -1.61
C LEU A 17 -5.51 20.94 -0.63
N ILE A 18 -4.32 21.48 -0.91
CA ILE A 18 -3.69 22.51 -0.05
C ILE A 18 -4.57 23.74 0.05
N SER A 19 -5.18 24.18 -1.05
CA SER A 19 -6.07 25.33 -1.04
C SER A 19 -7.23 25.16 -0.07
N VAL A 20 -7.92 24.01 -0.13
CA VAL A 20 -9.06 23.74 0.76
C VAL A 20 -8.61 23.71 2.21
N VAL A 21 -7.52 23.00 2.52
CA VAL A 21 -6.99 22.89 3.89
C VAL A 21 -6.60 24.27 4.44
N VAL A 22 -5.84 25.06 3.68
CA VAL A 22 -5.40 26.39 4.15
C VAL A 22 -6.59 27.33 4.26
N ILE A 23 -7.53 27.37 3.31
CA ILE A 23 -8.70 28.25 3.39
C ILE A 23 -9.54 27.95 4.64
N VAL A 24 -9.75 26.67 4.97
CA VAL A 24 -10.50 26.29 6.17
C VAL A 24 -9.73 26.60 7.45
N HIS A 25 -8.40 26.44 7.43
CA HIS A 25 -7.50 26.88 8.50
C HIS A 25 -7.62 28.40 8.75
N GLU A 26 -7.48 29.21 7.70
CA GLU A 26 -7.65 30.66 7.76
C GLU A 26 -9.06 31.03 8.26
N TRP A 27 -10.09 30.29 7.84
CA TRP A 27 -11.45 30.50 8.30
C TRP A 27 -11.61 30.28 9.82
N GLY A 28 -10.87 29.34 10.41
CA GLY A 28 -10.82 29.16 11.87
C GLY A 28 -10.28 30.39 12.59
N HIS A 29 -9.13 30.90 12.16
CA HIS A 29 -8.56 32.15 12.68
C HIS A 29 -9.55 33.31 12.56
N PHE A 30 -10.20 33.45 11.40
CA PHE A 30 -11.19 34.50 11.12
C PHE A 30 -12.36 34.48 12.10
N ILE A 31 -13.00 33.32 12.27
CA ILE A 31 -14.19 33.17 13.12
C ILE A 31 -13.84 33.54 14.56
N VAL A 32 -12.78 32.94 15.10
CA VAL A 32 -12.44 33.13 16.52
C VAL A 32 -11.91 34.54 16.78
N ALA A 33 -11.17 35.14 15.82
CA ALA A 33 -10.77 36.54 15.92
C ALA A 33 -11.99 37.48 16.05
N ARG A 34 -13.01 37.29 15.21
CA ARG A 34 -14.24 38.09 15.28
C ARG A 34 -15.01 37.86 16.58
N LEU A 35 -15.06 36.62 17.09
CA LEU A 35 -15.70 36.29 18.37
C LEU A 35 -14.96 36.90 19.57
N CYS A 36 -13.63 37.01 19.52
CA CYS A 36 -12.82 37.70 20.53
C CYS A 36 -12.81 39.23 20.36
N GLY A 37 -13.60 39.78 19.41
CA GLY A 37 -13.67 41.21 19.15
C GLY A 37 -12.39 41.79 18.55
N VAL A 38 -11.62 40.99 17.80
CA VAL A 38 -10.50 41.45 16.98
C VAL A 38 -11.03 41.88 15.61
N ARG A 39 -10.59 43.05 15.12
CA ARG A 39 -10.96 43.53 13.79
C ARG A 39 -10.13 42.80 12.74
N VAL A 40 -10.82 42.15 11.80
CA VAL A 40 -10.21 41.53 10.63
C VAL A 40 -10.34 42.47 9.43
N GLU A 41 -9.21 42.92 8.90
CA GLU A 41 -9.15 43.86 7.78
C GLU A 41 -9.32 43.19 6.43
N ALA A 42 -8.80 41.97 6.28
CA ALA A 42 -8.89 41.21 5.04
C ALA A 42 -9.03 39.71 5.29
N PHE A 43 -9.85 39.07 4.46
CA PHE A 43 -9.90 37.62 4.32
C PHE A 43 -9.71 37.30 2.84
N SER A 44 -8.61 36.64 2.50
CA SER A 44 -8.27 36.32 1.12
C SER A 44 -8.37 34.83 0.87
N LEU A 45 -9.24 34.46 -0.07
CA LEU A 45 -9.13 33.20 -0.78
C LEU A 45 -8.01 33.38 -1.79
N PHE A 46 -6.99 32.53 -1.76
CA PHE A 46 -5.81 32.60 -2.64
C PHE A 46 -4.89 33.80 -2.36
N PHE A 47 -3.61 33.60 -2.69
CA PHE A 47 -2.56 34.62 -2.53
C PHE A 47 -2.44 35.52 -3.76
N GLY A 48 -1.58 36.54 -3.67
CA GLY A 48 -1.24 37.42 -4.79
C GLY A 48 -2.21 38.58 -4.95
N LYS A 49 -2.22 39.16 -6.16
CA LYS A 49 -3.07 40.31 -6.46
C LYS A 49 -4.54 39.87 -6.46
N PRO A 50 -5.47 40.64 -5.88
CA PRO A 50 -6.87 40.27 -5.89
C PRO A 50 -7.44 40.41 -7.30
N LEU A 51 -7.94 39.31 -7.87
CA LEU A 51 -8.82 39.30 -9.04
C LEU A 51 -10.17 39.93 -8.73
N TYR A 52 -10.67 39.68 -7.51
CA TYR A 52 -11.91 40.23 -7.01
C TYR A 52 -11.73 40.69 -5.56
N LYS A 53 -12.37 41.81 -5.20
CA LYS A 53 -12.44 42.29 -3.82
C LYS A 53 -13.78 42.93 -3.50
N LYS A 54 -14.29 42.68 -2.30
CA LYS A 54 -15.53 43.28 -1.79
C LYS A 54 -15.42 43.53 -0.29
N LYS A 55 -15.65 44.78 0.13
CA LYS A 55 -15.71 45.11 1.56
C LYS A 55 -17.09 44.80 2.12
N ARG A 56 -17.15 44.05 3.23
CA ARG A 56 -18.37 43.78 4.00
C ARG A 56 -18.07 43.98 5.48
N GLY A 57 -18.63 45.05 6.05
CA GLY A 57 -18.25 45.50 7.40
C GLY A 57 -16.78 45.94 7.41
N ASP A 58 -16.03 45.47 8.41
CA ASP A 58 -14.61 45.78 8.55
C ASP A 58 -13.70 44.98 7.62
N THR A 59 -14.22 43.88 7.05
CA THR A 59 -13.41 42.91 6.31
C THR A 59 -13.52 43.09 4.81
N GLU A 60 -12.38 43.21 4.15
CA GLU A 60 -12.26 43.10 2.69
C GLU A 60 -12.08 41.63 2.29
N TRP A 61 -13.09 41.09 1.62
CA TRP A 61 -13.08 39.74 1.05
C TRP A 61 -12.35 39.76 -0.29
N ARG A 62 -11.32 38.95 -0.45
CA ARG A 62 -10.45 38.92 -1.64
C ARG A 62 -10.44 37.53 -2.28
N ILE A 63 -10.32 37.51 -3.60
CA ILE A 63 -9.97 36.31 -4.38
C ILE A 63 -8.66 36.61 -5.11
N GLY A 64 -7.56 36.00 -4.70
CA GLY A 64 -6.22 36.19 -5.24
C GLY A 64 -5.96 35.44 -6.55
N THR A 65 -4.89 35.81 -7.24
CA THR A 65 -4.43 35.17 -8.49
C THR A 65 -3.72 33.83 -8.29
N ILE A 66 -3.20 33.55 -7.09
CA ILE A 66 -2.31 32.40 -6.82
C ILE A 66 -3.05 31.39 -5.94
N PRO A 67 -3.51 30.25 -6.49
CA PRO A 67 -4.37 29.31 -5.80
C PRO A 67 -3.61 28.37 -4.85
N PHE A 68 -2.74 28.91 -4.00
CA PHE A 68 -1.96 28.14 -3.01
C PHE A 68 -2.34 28.52 -1.58
N GLY A 69 -3.64 28.50 -1.24
CA GLY A 69 -4.10 28.79 0.12
C GLY A 69 -4.81 30.14 0.27
N GLY A 70 -4.51 30.91 1.30
CA GLY A 70 -5.20 32.16 1.65
C GLY A 70 -4.58 32.82 2.87
N TYR A 71 -5.14 33.94 3.32
CA TYR A 71 -4.71 34.56 4.58
C TYR A 71 -5.83 35.36 5.23
N VAL A 72 -5.77 35.45 6.56
CA VAL A 72 -6.50 36.42 7.37
C VAL A 72 -5.56 37.52 7.84
N LYS A 73 -5.93 38.78 7.60
CA LYS A 73 -5.21 39.93 8.14
C LYS A 73 -5.98 40.54 9.31
N MET A 74 -5.39 40.50 10.49
CA MET A 74 -5.96 41.07 11.72
C MET A 74 -5.22 42.34 12.12
N VAL A 75 -5.94 43.30 12.71
CA VAL A 75 -5.31 44.50 13.29
C VAL A 75 -4.36 44.09 14.43
N GLY A 76 -3.14 44.61 14.43
CA GLY A 76 -2.15 44.32 15.47
C GLY A 76 -1.53 42.92 15.41
N GLN A 77 -1.70 42.19 14.30
CA GLN A 77 -0.92 41.00 14.01
C GLN A 77 0.40 41.43 13.35
N ALA A 78 1.54 40.91 13.83
CA ALA A 78 2.84 41.27 13.27
C ALA A 78 3.04 40.61 11.90
N ASP A 79 2.96 41.38 10.83
CA ASP A 79 3.14 40.91 9.44
C ASP A 79 4.61 41.06 8.96
N GLY A 80 5.59 40.95 9.86
CA GLY A 80 7.03 41.11 9.54
C GLY A 80 7.49 42.56 9.31
N LYS A 81 6.57 43.53 9.36
CA LYS A 81 6.88 44.94 9.63
C LYS A 81 6.45 45.20 11.06
N HIS A 82 7.36 45.67 11.92
CA HIS A 82 6.99 46.10 13.27
C HIS A 82 5.93 47.20 13.13
N GLU A 83 4.67 46.88 13.43
CA GLU A 83 3.68 47.92 13.72
C GLU A 83 4.14 48.58 15.01
N ASN A 84 4.34 49.89 14.99
CA ASN A 84 4.67 50.63 16.19
C ASN A 84 3.42 50.66 17.08
N TYR A 85 3.28 49.65 17.94
CA TYR A 85 2.10 49.47 18.81
C TYR A 85 1.85 50.68 19.72
N ASP A 86 2.88 51.50 19.96
CA ASP A 86 2.82 52.72 20.76
C ASP A 86 2.06 53.87 20.06
N GLU A 87 1.92 53.82 18.72
CA GLU A 87 1.20 54.83 17.93
C GLU A 87 -0.29 54.48 17.71
N MET A 88 -0.76 53.31 18.17
CA MET A 88 -2.16 52.92 18.02
C MET A 88 -3.07 53.74 18.96
N THR A 89 -4.20 54.20 18.42
CA THR A 89 -5.26 54.83 19.21
C THR A 89 -5.90 53.83 20.18
N ASP A 90 -6.55 54.32 21.25
CA ASP A 90 -7.23 53.43 22.22
C ASP A 90 -8.34 52.59 21.57
N GLU A 91 -9.02 53.13 20.55
CA GLU A 91 -9.99 52.41 19.75
C GLU A 91 -9.34 51.26 18.96
N GLU A 92 -8.18 51.49 18.34
CA GLU A 92 -7.45 50.46 17.61
C GLU A 92 -6.86 49.39 18.53
N LYS A 93 -6.37 49.78 19.71
CA LYS A 93 -5.93 48.84 20.75
C LYS A 93 -7.07 47.95 21.21
N SER A 94 -8.30 48.49 21.34
CA SER A 94 -9.47 47.71 21.78
C SER A 94 -9.84 46.56 20.83
N VAL A 95 -9.55 46.72 19.53
CA VAL A 95 -9.85 45.71 18.48
C VAL A 95 -8.59 45.01 17.93
N SER A 96 -7.43 45.25 18.53
CA SER A 96 -6.13 44.71 18.12
C SER A 96 -5.90 43.32 18.71
N PHE A 97 -5.38 42.39 17.89
CA PHE A 97 -4.94 41.06 18.31
C PHE A 97 -3.90 41.13 19.43
N ALA A 98 -2.87 41.98 19.28
CA ALA A 98 -1.76 42.08 20.24
C ALA A 98 -2.21 42.46 21.66
N HIS A 99 -3.28 43.25 21.76
CA HIS A 99 -3.80 43.79 23.02
C HIS A 99 -4.90 42.91 23.66
N LYS A 100 -5.31 41.80 23.02
CA LYS A 100 -6.22 40.84 23.65
C LYS A 100 -5.51 40.02 24.75
N PRO A 101 -6.25 39.55 25.77
CA PRO A 101 -5.73 38.61 26.76
C PRO A 101 -5.06 37.39 26.12
N LEU A 102 -4.04 36.84 26.78
CA LEU A 102 -3.28 35.69 26.28
C LEU A 102 -4.17 34.51 25.87
N ALA A 103 -5.21 34.20 26.67
CA ALA A 103 -6.14 33.12 26.36
C ALA A 103 -6.91 33.34 25.05
N GLN A 104 -7.32 34.58 24.74
CA GLN A 104 -8.00 34.90 23.49
C GLN A 104 -7.04 34.81 22.31
N ARG A 105 -5.81 35.34 22.47
CA ARG A 105 -4.77 35.24 21.44
C ARG A 105 -4.43 33.78 21.14
N ALA A 106 -4.24 32.96 22.18
CA ALA A 106 -3.99 31.53 22.06
C ALA A 106 -5.16 30.82 21.37
N ALA A 107 -6.41 31.12 21.74
CA ALA A 107 -7.59 30.55 21.11
C ALA A 107 -7.67 30.91 19.61
N ILE A 108 -7.39 32.15 19.22
CA ILE A 108 -7.35 32.57 17.82
C ILE A 108 -6.29 31.80 17.05
N VAL A 109 -5.07 31.67 17.59
CA VAL A 109 -3.98 30.92 16.93
C VAL A 109 -4.28 29.42 16.87
N ALA A 110 -4.89 28.84 17.90
CA ALA A 110 -5.27 27.42 17.88
C ALA A 110 -6.45 27.12 16.95
N ALA A 111 -7.32 28.12 16.68
CA ALA A 111 -8.52 27.94 15.89
C ALA A 111 -8.25 27.48 14.45
N GLY A 112 -7.16 27.95 13.83
CA GLY A 112 -6.80 27.55 12.48
C GLY A 112 -6.51 26.05 12.37
N PRO A 113 -5.51 25.52 13.10
CA PRO A 113 -5.27 24.09 13.19
C PRO A 113 -6.51 23.30 13.61
N ALA A 114 -7.26 23.77 14.62
CA ALA A 114 -8.47 23.11 15.10
C ALA A 114 -9.52 22.91 13.99
N MET A 115 -9.71 23.90 13.12
CA MET A 115 -10.65 23.79 12.00
C MET A 115 -10.24 22.75 10.96
N ASN A 116 -8.96 22.40 10.85
CA ASN A 116 -8.54 21.30 9.97
C ASN A 116 -8.93 19.92 10.54
N PHE A 117 -9.00 19.76 11.86
CA PHE A 117 -9.57 18.55 12.47
C PHE A 117 -11.07 18.46 12.24
N VAL A 118 -11.79 19.59 12.33
CA VAL A 118 -13.22 19.65 11.97
C VAL A 118 -13.43 19.31 10.49
N LEU A 119 -12.58 19.83 9.61
CA LEU A 119 -12.61 19.50 8.19
C LEU A 119 -12.39 18.01 7.95
N ALA A 120 -11.37 17.41 8.57
CA ALA A 120 -11.10 15.98 8.45
C ALA A 120 -12.29 15.13 8.92
N PHE A 121 -12.89 15.48 10.06
CA PHE A 121 -14.11 14.84 10.56
C PHE A 121 -15.27 14.91 9.55
N VAL A 122 -15.52 16.08 8.96
CA VAL A 122 -16.58 16.26 7.95
C VAL A 122 -16.28 15.46 6.69
N ILE A 123 -15.04 15.50 6.20
CA ILE A 123 -14.62 14.75 5.00
C ILE A 123 -14.79 13.25 5.21
N PHE A 124 -14.30 12.71 6.33
CA PHE A 124 -14.44 11.28 6.62
C PHE A 124 -15.90 10.88 6.82
N SER A 125 -16.71 11.70 7.48
CA SER A 125 -18.14 11.45 7.62
C SER A 125 -18.82 11.35 6.24
N ILE A 126 -18.55 12.29 5.34
CA ILE A 126 -19.09 12.28 3.97
C ILE A 126 -18.56 11.07 3.19
N MET A 127 -17.27 10.76 3.32
CA MET A 127 -16.64 9.59 2.70
C MET A 127 -17.36 8.30 3.08
N PHE A 128 -17.68 8.08 4.35
CA PHE A 128 -18.44 6.91 4.81
C PHE A 128 -19.92 6.93 4.34
N MET A 129 -20.52 8.11 4.12
CA MET A 129 -21.90 8.22 3.59
C MET A 129 -21.99 7.94 2.08
N VAL A 130 -21.02 8.44 1.31
CA VAL A 130 -20.94 8.24 -0.15
C VAL A 130 -20.42 6.84 -0.46
N GLY A 131 -19.47 6.39 0.35
CA GLY A 131 -18.74 5.15 0.24
C GLY A 131 -17.38 5.32 -0.42
N TYR A 132 -16.43 4.48 -0.03
CA TYR A 132 -15.12 4.40 -0.66
C TYR A 132 -14.70 2.93 -0.87
N PRO A 133 -13.91 2.63 -1.91
CA PRO A 133 -13.42 1.29 -2.14
C PRO A 133 -12.41 0.91 -1.05
N THR A 134 -12.65 -0.22 -0.40
CA THR A 134 -11.75 -0.84 0.57
C THR A 134 -11.56 -2.32 0.24
N THR A 135 -10.44 -2.88 0.67
CA THR A 135 -10.09 -4.28 0.45
C THR A 135 -10.89 -5.18 1.39
N THR A 136 -11.50 -6.24 0.85
CA THR A 136 -12.20 -7.24 1.66
C THR A 136 -11.22 -8.13 2.43
N THR A 137 -11.74 -8.96 3.33
CA THR A 137 -11.00 -10.00 4.06
C THR A 137 -10.78 -11.30 3.26
N LEU A 138 -10.92 -11.25 1.93
CA LEU A 138 -10.54 -12.39 1.09
C LEU A 138 -9.02 -12.54 1.11
N ILE A 139 -8.55 -13.70 1.52
CA ILE A 139 -7.13 -14.05 1.51
C ILE A 139 -6.71 -14.38 0.08
N GLY A 140 -5.83 -13.55 -0.48
CA GLY A 140 -5.27 -13.72 -1.82
C GLY A 140 -4.12 -14.71 -1.87
N ASP A 141 -3.19 -14.65 -0.90
CA ASP A 141 -2.11 -15.63 -0.73
C ASP A 141 -1.85 -15.97 0.73
N VAL A 142 -1.22 -17.13 0.95
CA VAL A 142 -0.76 -17.59 2.27
C VAL A 142 0.65 -18.14 2.14
N THR A 143 1.58 -17.59 2.92
CA THR A 143 2.98 -18.05 2.95
C THR A 143 3.05 -19.47 3.54
N ARG A 144 3.72 -20.40 2.85
CA ARG A 144 3.72 -21.85 3.18
C ARG A 144 4.31 -22.21 4.56
N ASP A 145 5.19 -21.38 5.09
CA ASP A 145 5.81 -21.52 6.41
C ASP A 145 5.23 -20.55 7.45
N GLY A 146 4.20 -19.78 7.08
CA GLY A 146 3.52 -18.83 7.94
C GLY A 146 2.51 -19.49 8.88
N ALA A 147 2.19 -18.79 9.98
CA ALA A 147 1.26 -19.30 10.99
C ALA A 147 -0.14 -19.60 10.44
N ALA A 148 -0.62 -18.81 9.46
CA ALA A 148 -1.88 -19.04 8.78
C ALA A 148 -1.88 -20.38 8.03
N TRP A 149 -0.80 -20.71 7.32
CA TRP A 149 -0.70 -21.96 6.58
C TRP A 149 -0.72 -23.17 7.52
N GLU A 150 0.06 -23.12 8.60
CA GLU A 150 0.13 -24.17 9.62
C GLU A 150 -1.22 -24.38 10.30
N ALA A 151 -1.95 -23.31 10.59
CA ALA A 151 -3.28 -23.35 11.17
C ALA A 151 -4.35 -23.91 10.20
N GLY A 152 -4.09 -23.89 8.89
CA GLY A 152 -5.01 -24.43 7.89
C GLY A 152 -5.75 -23.38 7.07
N LEU A 153 -5.44 -22.09 7.22
CA LEU A 153 -5.91 -21.05 6.30
C LEU A 153 -5.31 -21.24 4.91
N ARG A 154 -6.09 -20.95 3.87
CA ARG A 154 -5.72 -21.14 2.48
C ARG A 154 -6.13 -19.94 1.63
N PRO A 155 -5.48 -19.71 0.48
CA PRO A 155 -5.96 -18.76 -0.52
C PRO A 155 -7.43 -19.02 -0.86
N GLY A 156 -8.22 -17.95 -0.97
CA GLY A 156 -9.66 -18.01 -1.20
C GLY A 156 -10.51 -18.07 0.08
N ASP A 157 -9.93 -18.24 1.26
CA ASP A 157 -10.65 -18.09 2.52
C ASP A 157 -11.07 -16.62 2.71
N ARG A 158 -12.33 -16.39 3.04
CA ARG A 158 -12.82 -15.07 3.48
C ARG A 158 -12.98 -15.06 4.98
N VAL A 159 -12.20 -14.27 5.69
CA VAL A 159 -12.34 -14.12 7.15
C VAL A 159 -13.57 -13.28 7.45
N THR A 160 -14.55 -13.83 8.16
CA THR A 160 -15.80 -13.13 8.51
C THR A 160 -15.85 -12.68 9.96
N ALA A 161 -15.08 -13.32 10.84
CA ALA A 161 -14.90 -12.89 12.22
C ALA A 161 -13.57 -13.38 12.80
N ILE A 162 -13.08 -12.69 13.84
CA ILE A 162 -11.93 -13.07 14.65
C ILE A 162 -12.34 -12.96 16.12
N ASP A 163 -12.16 -14.03 16.90
CA ASP A 163 -12.58 -14.13 18.30
C ASP A 163 -14.08 -13.77 18.53
N GLY A 164 -14.92 -14.03 17.51
CA GLY A 164 -16.36 -13.73 17.51
C GLY A 164 -16.73 -12.31 17.04
N ASP A 165 -15.76 -11.40 16.91
CA ASP A 165 -15.97 -10.05 16.39
C ASP A 165 -15.92 -10.05 14.86
N LYS A 166 -16.94 -9.46 14.22
CA LYS A 166 -17.04 -9.47 12.75
C LYS A 166 -16.01 -8.57 12.11
N VAL A 167 -15.36 -9.08 11.06
CA VAL A 167 -14.36 -8.34 10.30
C VAL A 167 -14.73 -8.36 8.82
N TRP A 168 -14.59 -7.20 8.17
CA TRP A 168 -15.03 -7.00 6.78
C TRP A 168 -13.97 -6.35 5.90
N ARG A 169 -13.00 -5.67 6.52
CA ARG A 169 -11.92 -4.95 5.85
C ARG A 169 -10.59 -5.59 6.19
N TRP A 170 -9.72 -5.62 5.20
CA TRP A 170 -8.37 -6.12 5.38
C TRP A 170 -7.62 -5.37 6.49
N ASP A 171 -7.71 -4.04 6.51
CA ASP A 171 -7.01 -3.21 7.50
C ASP A 171 -7.46 -3.50 8.94
N ASP A 172 -8.75 -3.79 9.15
CA ASP A 172 -9.27 -4.18 10.47
C ASP A 172 -8.70 -5.55 10.89
N MET A 173 -8.73 -6.53 9.98
CA MET A 173 -8.16 -7.86 10.22
C MET A 173 -6.67 -7.77 10.54
N ALA A 174 -5.92 -7.04 9.72
CA ALA A 174 -4.48 -6.88 9.86
C ALA A 174 -4.14 -6.21 11.20
N SER A 175 -4.86 -5.13 11.56
CA SER A 175 -4.66 -4.44 12.85
C SER A 175 -4.91 -5.37 14.04
N ILE A 176 -6.02 -6.13 14.02
CA ILE A 176 -6.34 -7.12 15.08
C ILE A 176 -5.22 -8.14 15.24
N VAL A 177 -4.70 -8.67 14.13
CA VAL A 177 -3.62 -9.67 14.15
C VAL A 177 -2.29 -9.07 14.63
N GLU A 178 -1.95 -7.89 14.14
CA GLU A 178 -0.70 -7.19 14.44
C GLU A 178 -0.59 -6.83 15.92
N GLU A 179 -1.70 -6.46 16.56
CA GLU A 179 -1.77 -6.11 17.99
C GLU A 179 -1.74 -7.35 18.93
N ASN A 180 -1.85 -8.57 18.40
CA ASN A 180 -1.96 -9.80 19.20
C ASN A 180 -0.87 -10.85 18.83
N PRO A 181 0.43 -10.53 18.88
CA PRO A 181 1.48 -11.52 18.68
C PRO A 181 1.42 -12.61 19.75
N GLU A 182 1.72 -13.85 19.34
CA GLU A 182 1.83 -15.05 20.19
C GLU A 182 0.54 -15.47 20.91
N LYS A 183 -0.58 -14.80 20.62
CA LYS A 183 -1.89 -15.11 21.19
C LYS A 183 -2.73 -15.88 20.18
N ALA A 184 -3.18 -17.08 20.56
CA ALA A 184 -4.10 -17.85 19.73
C ALA A 184 -5.43 -17.08 19.54
N MET A 185 -5.89 -16.99 18.30
CA MET A 185 -7.13 -16.30 17.90
C MET A 185 -8.00 -17.24 17.07
N ASP A 186 -9.32 -17.22 17.27
CA ASP A 186 -10.27 -18.03 16.50
C ASP A 186 -10.74 -17.27 15.26
N PHE A 187 -10.33 -17.72 14.07
CA PHE A 187 -10.78 -17.17 12.80
C PHE A 187 -12.00 -17.93 12.31
N THR A 188 -13.12 -17.22 12.15
CA THR A 188 -14.26 -17.73 11.39
C THR A 188 -14.05 -17.40 9.91
N VAL A 189 -13.90 -18.43 9.07
CA VAL A 189 -13.64 -18.26 7.63
C VAL A 189 -14.72 -18.92 6.78
N GLN A 190 -15.03 -18.29 5.65
CA GLN A 190 -15.88 -18.84 4.62
C GLN A 190 -14.99 -19.39 3.50
N ARG A 191 -15.06 -20.70 3.25
CA ARG A 191 -14.35 -21.40 2.18
C ARG A 191 -15.38 -22.04 1.25
N GLY A 192 -15.63 -21.41 0.10
CA GLY A 192 -16.78 -21.78 -0.74
C GLY A 192 -18.09 -21.52 0.02
N ASP A 193 -18.95 -22.53 0.12
CA ASP A 193 -20.23 -22.46 0.85
C ASP A 193 -20.11 -22.89 2.32
N GLU A 194 -18.94 -23.36 2.76
CA GLU A 194 -18.72 -23.82 4.14
C GLU A 194 -18.12 -22.73 5.03
N THR A 195 -18.64 -22.64 6.27
CA THR A 195 -18.02 -21.88 7.35
C THR A 195 -17.11 -22.79 8.17
N ARG A 196 -15.90 -22.33 8.48
CA ARG A 196 -14.88 -23.06 9.25
C ARG A 196 -14.31 -22.18 10.37
N HIS A 197 -13.95 -22.82 11.47
CA HIS A 197 -13.20 -22.19 12.55
C HIS A 197 -11.75 -22.64 12.47
N VAL A 198 -10.82 -21.69 12.48
CA VAL A 198 -9.39 -21.92 12.34
C VAL A 198 -8.67 -21.16 13.44
N THR A 199 -8.05 -21.88 14.37
CA THR A 199 -7.25 -21.26 15.42
C THR A 199 -5.87 -20.92 14.88
N VAL A 200 -5.55 -19.63 14.79
CA VAL A 200 -4.26 -19.13 14.30
C VAL A 200 -3.54 -18.43 15.44
N THR A 201 -2.27 -18.72 15.64
CA THR A 201 -1.41 -18.00 16.59
C THR A 201 -0.42 -17.14 15.80
N PRO A 202 -0.59 -15.81 15.74
CA PRO A 202 0.36 -14.93 15.06
C PRO A 202 1.76 -15.07 15.66
N ARG A 203 2.78 -15.12 14.81
CA ARG A 203 4.18 -15.11 15.26
C ARG A 203 4.60 -13.68 15.52
N LEU A 204 5.37 -13.46 16.59
CA LEU A 204 6.04 -12.19 16.78
C LEU A 204 7.06 -11.98 15.65
N GLY A 205 6.94 -10.87 14.95
CA GLY A 205 7.91 -10.43 13.94
C GLY A 205 8.00 -8.92 13.88
N LEU A 206 8.86 -8.44 12.98
CA LEU A 206 9.02 -7.01 12.72
C LEU A 206 8.25 -6.63 11.46
N LYS A 207 7.45 -5.57 11.56
CA LYS A 207 6.75 -4.97 10.43
C LYS A 207 7.07 -3.49 10.38
N LYS A 208 7.33 -2.97 9.17
CA LYS A 208 7.44 -1.53 8.96
C LYS A 208 6.07 -0.86 9.04
N ASN A 209 5.94 0.12 9.93
CA ASN A 209 4.74 0.95 10.03
C ASN A 209 4.65 1.98 8.90
N ILE A 210 3.63 2.85 8.92
CA ILE A 210 3.45 3.91 7.90
C ILE A 210 4.60 4.92 7.83
N PHE A 211 5.44 4.97 8.86
CA PHE A 211 6.63 5.82 8.96
C PHE A 211 7.93 5.05 8.68
N GLN A 212 7.85 3.83 8.15
CA GLN A 212 8.98 2.93 7.88
C GLN A 212 9.77 2.42 9.09
N PHE A 213 9.31 2.71 10.32
CA PHE A 213 9.93 2.16 11.51
C PHE A 213 9.48 0.72 11.70
N GLU A 214 10.41 -0.14 12.07
CA GLU A 214 10.14 -1.53 12.43
C GLU A 214 9.50 -1.56 13.82
N GLU A 215 8.29 -2.13 13.89
CA GLU A 215 7.57 -2.36 15.12
C GLU A 215 7.31 -3.86 15.27
N ASN A 216 7.28 -4.30 16.53
CA ASN A 216 6.84 -5.64 16.88
C ASN A 216 5.36 -5.79 16.49
N ALA A 217 5.05 -6.83 15.72
CA ALA A 217 3.71 -7.13 15.28
C ALA A 217 3.47 -8.65 15.24
N GLY A 218 2.21 -9.04 15.45
CA GLY A 218 1.75 -10.38 15.11
C GLY A 218 1.70 -10.56 13.59
N LEU A 219 2.33 -11.61 13.08
CA LEU A 219 2.36 -11.96 11.66
C LEU A 219 1.80 -13.36 11.45
N ILE A 220 0.85 -13.50 10.53
CA ILE A 220 0.28 -14.80 10.14
C ILE A 220 0.67 -15.23 8.72
N GLY A 221 1.26 -14.35 7.91
CA GLY A 221 1.70 -14.67 6.54
C GLY A 221 0.56 -14.77 5.54
N VAL A 222 -0.33 -13.77 5.50
CA VAL A 222 -1.43 -13.66 4.51
C VAL A 222 -1.37 -12.30 3.81
N SER A 223 -1.82 -12.25 2.56
CA SER A 223 -1.95 -11.01 1.77
C SER A 223 -3.32 -10.92 1.08
N PRO A 224 -3.85 -9.70 0.85
CA PRO A 224 -5.13 -9.53 0.18
C PRO A 224 -5.03 -9.71 -1.34
N ASP A 225 -3.90 -9.31 -1.91
CA ASP A 225 -3.50 -9.61 -3.27
C ASP A 225 -2.91 -11.02 -3.31
N GLY A 226 -3.39 -11.82 -4.27
CA GLY A 226 -2.85 -13.15 -4.54
C GLY A 226 -1.89 -13.13 -5.71
N PHE A 227 -0.95 -14.07 -5.74
CA PHE A 227 -0.17 -14.33 -6.96
C PHE A 227 -1.09 -14.83 -8.05
N ARG A 228 -1.04 -14.18 -9.23
CA ARG A 228 -1.69 -14.75 -10.41
C ARG A 228 -1.04 -16.11 -10.70
N PRO A 229 -1.82 -17.11 -11.13
CA PRO A 229 -1.35 -18.48 -11.33
C PRO A 229 -0.49 -18.58 -12.60
N ILE A 230 0.75 -18.10 -12.54
CA ILE A 230 1.71 -18.15 -13.66
C ILE A 230 2.55 -19.41 -13.53
N ALA A 231 2.39 -20.33 -14.47
CA ALA A 231 3.08 -21.62 -14.50
C ALA A 231 4.61 -21.44 -14.53
N GLY A 232 5.31 -22.08 -13.60
CA GLY A 232 6.72 -22.46 -13.73
C GLY A 232 6.78 -23.92 -14.16
N VAL A 233 7.33 -24.20 -15.34
CA VAL A 233 7.48 -25.57 -15.86
C VAL A 233 8.87 -26.08 -15.50
N THR A 234 8.95 -27.17 -14.73
CA THR A 234 10.21 -27.60 -14.10
C THR A 234 11.19 -28.28 -15.04
N GLY A 235 10.74 -28.75 -16.21
CA GLY A 235 11.60 -29.29 -17.25
C GLY A 235 10.84 -29.83 -18.46
N PRO A 236 11.54 -30.09 -19.58
CA PRO A 236 10.93 -30.48 -20.86
C PRO A 236 10.30 -31.88 -20.86
N GLN A 237 10.67 -32.74 -19.91
CA GLN A 237 10.16 -34.11 -19.81
C GLN A 237 8.86 -34.21 -18.99
N THR A 238 8.43 -33.13 -18.36
CA THR A 238 7.25 -33.10 -17.49
C THR A 238 5.95 -33.26 -18.26
N ALA A 239 4.90 -33.74 -17.61
CA ALA A 239 3.56 -33.83 -18.21
C ALA A 239 3.06 -32.46 -18.69
N ALA A 240 3.33 -31.41 -17.91
CA ALA A 240 3.02 -30.02 -18.27
C ALA A 240 3.74 -29.58 -19.56
N ALA A 241 5.05 -29.80 -19.66
CA ALA A 241 5.81 -29.46 -20.86
C ALA A 241 5.34 -30.25 -22.09
N GLN A 242 5.08 -31.55 -21.94
CA GLN A 242 4.60 -32.41 -23.03
C GLN A 242 3.20 -32.01 -23.52
N ALA A 243 2.35 -31.49 -22.62
CA ALA A 243 1.05 -30.92 -22.96
C ALA A 243 1.14 -29.54 -23.63
N GLY A 244 2.33 -28.93 -23.68
CA GLY A 244 2.58 -27.64 -24.33
C GLY A 244 2.50 -26.42 -23.42
N LEU A 245 2.41 -26.60 -22.09
CA LEU A 245 2.58 -25.50 -21.13
C LEU A 245 4.02 -24.99 -21.16
N LYS A 246 4.17 -23.69 -20.97
CA LYS A 246 5.46 -23.00 -20.88
C LYS A 246 5.55 -22.20 -19.60
N THR A 247 6.77 -22.03 -19.10
CA THR A 247 7.00 -21.06 -18.02
C THR A 247 6.52 -19.67 -18.47
N GLY A 248 5.74 -19.01 -17.62
CA GLY A 248 5.12 -17.72 -17.94
C GLY A 248 3.69 -17.80 -18.47
N ASP A 249 3.16 -19.00 -18.73
CA ASP A 249 1.75 -19.18 -19.06
C ASP A 249 0.88 -18.87 -17.83
N LEU A 250 -0.07 -17.96 -17.96
CA LEU A 250 -1.02 -17.63 -16.91
C LEU A 250 -2.26 -18.53 -17.04
N PHE A 251 -2.58 -19.33 -16.02
CA PHE A 251 -3.82 -20.10 -16.01
C PHE A 251 -5.06 -19.19 -15.97
N LYS A 252 -6.01 -19.40 -16.88
CA LYS A 252 -7.31 -18.71 -16.92
C LYS A 252 -8.44 -19.63 -16.48
N SER A 253 -8.45 -20.87 -16.98
CA SER A 253 -9.46 -21.87 -16.62
C SER A 253 -8.95 -23.29 -16.77
N ILE A 254 -9.54 -24.20 -16.00
CA ILE A 254 -9.33 -25.65 -16.07
C ILE A 254 -10.71 -26.31 -16.05
N ASP A 255 -10.98 -27.15 -17.04
CA ASP A 255 -12.27 -27.85 -17.22
C ASP A 255 -13.49 -26.90 -17.19
N GLY A 256 -13.30 -25.70 -17.76
CA GLY A 256 -14.32 -24.66 -17.83
C GLY A 256 -14.50 -23.83 -16.54
N LYS A 257 -13.80 -24.16 -15.46
CA LYS A 257 -13.82 -23.40 -14.21
C LYS A 257 -12.71 -22.34 -14.21
N PRO A 258 -12.99 -21.10 -13.76
CA PRO A 258 -11.99 -20.05 -13.71
C PRO A 258 -10.90 -20.37 -12.67
N VAL A 259 -9.67 -19.97 -12.97
CA VAL A 259 -8.51 -20.07 -12.06
C VAL A 259 -8.10 -18.65 -11.66
N HIS A 260 -8.12 -18.38 -10.36
CA HIS A 260 -7.73 -17.08 -9.79
C HIS A 260 -6.43 -17.16 -9.01
N ALA A 261 -6.13 -18.31 -8.42
CA ALA A 261 -4.92 -18.59 -7.66
C ALA A 261 -4.34 -19.97 -7.98
N PHE A 262 -3.09 -20.21 -7.56
CA PHE A 262 -2.45 -21.52 -7.72
C PHE A 262 -3.18 -22.66 -6.98
N ALA A 263 -3.88 -22.35 -5.89
CA ALA A 263 -4.72 -23.31 -5.19
C ALA A 263 -5.89 -23.82 -6.05
N ASP A 264 -6.41 -23.00 -6.97
CA ASP A 264 -7.42 -23.44 -7.93
C ASP A 264 -6.83 -24.42 -8.94
N VAL A 265 -5.59 -24.17 -9.40
CA VAL A 265 -4.88 -25.10 -10.31
C VAL A 265 -4.77 -26.48 -9.69
N GLU A 266 -4.29 -26.54 -8.44
CA GLU A 266 -4.15 -27.80 -7.71
C GLU A 266 -5.50 -28.49 -7.50
N ARG A 267 -6.50 -27.76 -7.01
CA ARG A 267 -7.84 -28.31 -6.77
C ARG A 267 -8.44 -28.91 -8.04
N GLU A 268 -8.40 -28.19 -9.17
CA GLU A 268 -9.05 -28.66 -10.40
C GLU A 268 -8.28 -29.80 -11.07
N LEU A 269 -6.94 -29.79 -11.05
CA LEU A 269 -6.13 -30.90 -11.59
C LEU A 269 -6.21 -32.20 -10.76
N LEU A 270 -6.60 -32.10 -9.48
CA LEU A 270 -6.77 -33.25 -8.61
C LEU A 270 -8.24 -33.73 -8.53
N ALA A 271 -9.20 -32.94 -8.99
CA ALA A 271 -10.63 -33.23 -8.87
C ALA A 271 -11.16 -34.26 -9.88
N SER A 272 -10.48 -34.44 -11.03
CA SER A 272 -10.95 -35.31 -12.12
C SER A 272 -9.89 -36.35 -12.49
N PRO A 273 -10.27 -37.62 -12.71
CA PRO A 273 -9.34 -38.68 -13.13
C PRO A 273 -9.05 -38.68 -14.65
N GLY A 274 -9.72 -37.83 -15.43
CA GLY A 274 -9.57 -37.74 -16.89
C GLY A 274 -8.74 -36.53 -17.32
N PRO A 275 -8.25 -36.49 -18.58
CA PRO A 275 -7.47 -35.37 -19.10
C PRO A 275 -8.18 -34.02 -18.89
N HIS A 276 -7.41 -33.00 -18.54
CA HIS A 276 -7.90 -31.67 -18.22
C HIS A 276 -7.80 -30.75 -19.42
N LYS A 277 -8.89 -30.02 -19.72
CA LYS A 277 -8.87 -28.93 -20.68
C LYS A 277 -8.39 -27.67 -19.97
N VAL A 278 -7.21 -27.17 -20.32
CA VAL A 278 -6.57 -26.01 -19.69
C VAL A 278 -6.55 -24.85 -20.66
N THR A 279 -7.02 -23.69 -20.25
CA THR A 279 -6.86 -22.43 -21.00
C THR A 279 -5.87 -21.54 -20.27
N VAL A 280 -4.83 -21.09 -20.97
CA VAL A 280 -3.80 -20.17 -20.44
C VAL A 280 -3.64 -18.94 -21.32
N GLU A 281 -3.29 -17.81 -20.73
CA GLU A 281 -2.80 -16.63 -21.44
C GLU A 281 -1.27 -16.71 -21.55
N ARG A 282 -0.76 -16.69 -22.78
CA ARG A 282 0.68 -16.68 -23.08
C ARG A 282 1.10 -15.30 -23.56
N GLY A 283 2.27 -14.83 -23.13
CA GLY A 283 2.84 -13.55 -23.58
C GLY A 283 2.19 -12.30 -22.97
N GLY A 284 1.32 -12.45 -21.96
CA GLY A 284 0.69 -11.33 -21.26
C GLY A 284 1.61 -10.61 -20.26
N LEU A 285 2.71 -11.23 -19.85
CA LEU A 285 3.72 -10.64 -18.98
C LEU A 285 5.02 -10.38 -19.74
N ALA A 286 5.51 -9.17 -19.60
CA ALA A 286 6.77 -8.69 -20.15
C ALA A 286 7.26 -7.52 -19.30
N ARG A 287 8.57 -7.26 -19.31
CA ARG A 287 9.18 -6.14 -18.58
C ARG A 287 8.62 -4.79 -19.03
N ARG A 288 8.44 -4.60 -20.34
CA ARG A 288 7.79 -3.42 -20.92
C ARG A 288 6.38 -3.78 -21.35
N GLU A 289 5.43 -2.91 -21.05
CA GLU A 289 4.03 -3.11 -21.42
C GLU A 289 3.83 -3.22 -22.95
N ALA A 290 4.61 -2.47 -23.73
CA ALA A 290 4.58 -2.51 -25.20
C ALA A 290 5.04 -3.86 -25.79
N ASP A 291 5.77 -4.67 -25.03
CA ASP A 291 6.28 -5.97 -25.47
C ASP A 291 5.26 -7.09 -25.20
N ARG A 292 4.15 -6.81 -24.49
CA ARG A 292 3.10 -7.80 -24.18
C ARG A 292 2.33 -8.18 -25.43
N GLN A 293 2.19 -9.47 -25.67
CA GLN A 293 1.40 -10.07 -26.75
C GLN A 293 0.50 -11.18 -26.19
N PRO A 294 -0.51 -10.84 -25.38
CA PRO A 294 -1.36 -11.83 -24.73
C PRO A 294 -2.15 -12.62 -25.77
N THR A 295 -2.02 -13.95 -25.72
CA THR A 295 -2.76 -14.88 -26.57
C THR A 295 -3.29 -16.02 -25.71
N ASP A 296 -4.59 -16.29 -25.82
CA ASP A 296 -5.21 -17.44 -25.17
C ASP A 296 -4.85 -18.73 -25.93
N VAL A 297 -4.37 -19.72 -25.19
CA VAL A 297 -3.99 -21.04 -25.70
C VAL A 297 -4.77 -22.10 -24.93
N GLU A 298 -5.48 -22.95 -25.65
CA GLU A 298 -6.10 -24.15 -25.08
C GLU A 298 -5.16 -25.36 -25.20
N LEU A 299 -4.99 -26.09 -24.11
CA LEU A 299 -4.11 -27.24 -23.96
C LEU A 299 -4.88 -28.40 -23.33
N THR A 300 -4.41 -29.63 -23.55
CA THR A 300 -4.94 -30.82 -22.88
C THR A 300 -3.85 -31.40 -21.98
N LEU A 301 -4.02 -31.28 -20.67
CA LEU A 301 -3.14 -31.89 -19.68
C LEU A 301 -3.55 -33.35 -19.47
N PRO A 302 -2.66 -34.34 -19.56
CA PRO A 302 -3.01 -35.72 -19.22
C PRO A 302 -3.30 -35.82 -17.72
N ALA A 303 -4.33 -36.56 -17.31
CA ALA A 303 -4.49 -36.89 -15.91
C ALA A 303 -3.35 -37.80 -15.44
N LEU A 304 -2.87 -37.57 -14.22
CA LEU A 304 -1.86 -38.40 -13.58
C LEU A 304 -2.51 -39.15 -12.40
N PRO A 305 -2.87 -40.44 -12.57
CA PRO A 305 -3.42 -41.23 -11.48
C PRO A 305 -2.47 -41.27 -10.28
N GLY A 306 -2.97 -40.87 -9.11
CA GLY A 306 -2.17 -40.83 -7.88
C GLY A 306 -1.34 -39.56 -7.68
N ALA A 307 -1.48 -38.55 -8.55
CA ALA A 307 -0.94 -37.22 -8.27
C ALA A 307 -1.48 -36.68 -6.95
N THR A 308 -0.59 -36.10 -6.17
CA THR A 308 -0.86 -35.51 -4.85
C THR A 308 -0.77 -33.98 -4.87
N GLY A 309 -0.19 -33.41 -5.93
CA GLY A 309 -0.09 -31.97 -6.13
C GLY A 309 0.33 -31.58 -7.54
N ILE A 310 0.41 -30.28 -7.79
CA ILE A 310 0.82 -29.74 -9.10
C ILE A 310 2.27 -30.11 -9.48
N GLN A 311 3.11 -30.44 -8.50
CA GLN A 311 4.50 -30.79 -8.72
C GLN A 311 4.64 -32.11 -9.51
N ASP A 312 3.69 -33.04 -9.36
CA ASP A 312 3.66 -34.30 -10.10
C ASP A 312 3.47 -34.07 -11.61
N TYR A 313 2.77 -32.99 -11.96
CA TYR A 313 2.63 -32.52 -13.35
C TYR A 313 3.87 -31.79 -13.86
N GLY A 314 4.85 -31.52 -12.99
CA GLY A 314 6.02 -30.68 -13.27
C GLY A 314 5.71 -29.18 -13.26
N LEU A 315 4.75 -28.77 -12.45
CA LEU A 315 4.35 -27.37 -12.26
C LEU A 315 4.78 -26.85 -10.89
N GLU A 316 5.24 -25.61 -10.88
CA GLU A 316 5.44 -24.79 -9.68
C GLU A 316 5.09 -23.32 -9.95
N ARG A 317 5.27 -22.44 -8.96
CA ARG A 317 5.12 -20.99 -9.13
C ARG A 317 6.27 -20.43 -9.96
N ALA A 318 6.00 -19.50 -10.87
CA ALA A 318 7.01 -18.89 -11.74
C ALA A 318 7.78 -17.72 -11.11
N ASP A 319 7.46 -17.30 -9.89
CA ASP A 319 8.03 -16.11 -9.24
C ASP A 319 9.55 -16.19 -9.00
N LEU A 320 10.12 -17.40 -8.92
CA LEU A 320 11.57 -17.63 -8.86
C LEU A 320 12.21 -17.95 -10.21
N TYR A 321 11.47 -17.85 -11.32
CA TYR A 321 12.01 -17.98 -12.67
C TYR A 321 12.37 -16.61 -13.25
N VAL A 322 13.55 -16.52 -13.86
CA VAL A 322 14.01 -15.33 -14.56
C VAL A 322 13.22 -15.16 -15.86
N LEU A 323 12.41 -14.11 -15.93
CA LEU A 323 11.77 -13.61 -17.15
C LEU A 323 12.80 -12.97 -18.07
N GLU A 324 13.61 -12.05 -17.52
CA GLU A 324 14.57 -11.26 -18.29
C GLU A 324 15.80 -10.94 -17.42
N VAL A 325 16.97 -10.90 -18.06
CA VAL A 325 18.21 -10.39 -17.49
C VAL A 325 18.53 -9.05 -18.13
N VAL A 326 18.84 -8.04 -17.31
CA VAL A 326 19.16 -6.70 -17.79
C VAL A 326 20.55 -6.69 -18.42
N GLU A 327 20.66 -6.13 -19.62
CA GLU A 327 21.94 -5.91 -20.29
C GLU A 327 22.90 -5.07 -19.42
N GLY A 328 24.15 -5.50 -19.30
CA GLY A 328 25.20 -4.88 -18.51
C GLY A 328 25.11 -5.11 -17.00
N SER A 329 24.07 -5.79 -16.52
CA SER A 329 23.86 -6.04 -15.09
C SER A 329 24.84 -7.06 -14.50
N PRO A 330 24.98 -7.11 -13.15
CA PRO A 330 25.73 -8.17 -12.50
C PRO A 330 25.24 -9.58 -12.84
N ALA A 331 23.94 -9.76 -12.97
CA ALA A 331 23.35 -11.03 -13.38
C ALA A 331 23.83 -11.48 -14.76
N GLU A 332 23.83 -10.59 -15.76
CA GLU A 332 24.31 -10.91 -17.10
C GLU A 332 25.80 -11.26 -17.08
N LYS A 333 26.62 -10.46 -16.39
CA LYS A 333 28.07 -10.67 -16.27
C LYS A 333 28.40 -12.00 -15.60
N ALA A 334 27.61 -12.41 -14.62
CA ALA A 334 27.72 -13.71 -13.96
C ALA A 334 27.19 -14.89 -14.80
N GLY A 335 26.51 -14.62 -15.91
CA GLY A 335 25.99 -15.64 -16.82
C GLY A 335 24.62 -16.21 -16.45
N LEU A 336 23.85 -15.49 -15.61
CA LEU A 336 22.42 -15.75 -15.44
C LEU A 336 21.69 -15.47 -16.77
N ARG A 337 20.59 -16.19 -17.02
CA ARG A 337 19.83 -16.14 -18.26
C ARG A 337 18.34 -16.20 -18.00
N ALA A 338 17.55 -15.70 -18.94
CA ALA A 338 16.11 -15.95 -18.97
C ALA A 338 15.85 -17.47 -18.96
N GLY A 339 14.88 -17.89 -18.15
CA GLY A 339 14.54 -19.29 -17.91
C GLY A 339 15.28 -19.94 -16.72
N ASP A 340 16.29 -19.30 -16.15
CA ASP A 340 16.90 -19.78 -14.90
C ASP A 340 15.87 -19.78 -13.77
N ARG A 341 15.83 -20.86 -13.00
CA ARG A 341 15.02 -20.96 -11.78
C ARG A 341 15.93 -20.90 -10.57
N PHE A 342 15.78 -19.89 -9.72
CA PHE A 342 16.59 -19.75 -8.49
C PHE A 342 16.23 -20.83 -7.47
N VAL A 343 17.23 -21.59 -7.02
CA VAL A 343 17.08 -22.70 -6.06
C VAL A 343 17.54 -22.29 -4.66
N THR A 344 18.77 -21.77 -4.54
CA THR A 344 19.30 -21.25 -3.27
C THR A 344 20.18 -20.03 -3.49
N LEU A 345 20.32 -19.21 -2.44
CA LEU A 345 21.27 -18.10 -2.34
C LEU A 345 22.03 -18.28 -1.03
N ASN A 346 23.36 -18.39 -1.11
CA ASN A 346 24.22 -18.66 0.06
C ASN A 346 23.81 -19.89 0.88
N GLY A 347 23.18 -20.88 0.22
CA GLY A 347 22.67 -22.11 0.86
C GLY A 347 21.24 -22.02 1.39
N GLU A 348 20.62 -20.84 1.40
CA GLU A 348 19.24 -20.63 1.81
C GLU A 348 18.30 -20.75 0.61
N ALA A 349 17.18 -21.47 0.77
CA ALA A 349 16.18 -21.67 -0.27
C ALA A 349 15.03 -20.66 -0.08
N PRO A 350 14.97 -19.58 -0.86
CA PRO A 350 13.91 -18.58 -0.68
C PRO A 350 12.53 -19.19 -0.97
N SER A 351 11.56 -18.84 -0.14
CA SER A 351 10.15 -19.24 -0.26
C SER A 351 9.43 -18.60 -1.46
N GLY A 352 9.97 -17.48 -1.97
CA GLY A 352 9.43 -16.76 -3.12
C GLY A 352 10.28 -15.54 -3.50
N TRP A 353 9.79 -14.75 -4.44
CA TRP A 353 10.53 -13.60 -4.99
C TRP A 353 10.87 -12.52 -3.96
N GLU A 354 9.97 -12.22 -3.03
CA GLU A 354 10.20 -11.17 -2.03
C GLU A 354 11.40 -11.49 -1.14
N GLU A 355 11.49 -12.72 -0.62
CA GLU A 355 12.64 -13.19 0.17
C GLU A 355 13.93 -13.22 -0.65
N PHE A 356 13.88 -13.74 -1.88
CA PHE A 356 15.01 -13.68 -2.82
C PHE A 356 15.52 -12.24 -2.98
N SER A 357 14.61 -11.30 -3.23
CA SER A 357 14.96 -9.90 -3.45
C SER A 357 15.47 -9.23 -2.18
N GLY A 358 14.93 -9.60 -1.01
CA GLY A 358 15.39 -9.15 0.30
C GLY A 358 16.83 -9.55 0.57
N ILE A 359 17.18 -10.83 0.36
CA ILE A 359 18.55 -11.34 0.49
C ILE A 359 19.49 -10.55 -0.42
N VAL A 360 19.16 -10.41 -1.72
CA VAL A 360 19.98 -9.66 -2.67
C VAL A 360 20.20 -8.21 -2.24
N ARG A 361 19.13 -7.52 -1.80
CA ARG A 361 19.19 -6.11 -1.40
C ARG A 361 20.09 -5.89 -0.18
N GLN A 362 20.17 -6.86 0.72
CA GLN A 362 20.98 -6.80 1.94
C GLN A 362 22.48 -7.07 1.72
N HIS A 363 22.89 -7.51 0.53
CA HIS A 363 24.28 -7.88 0.21
C HIS A 363 24.87 -7.02 -0.93
N PRO A 364 24.92 -5.68 -0.82
CA PRO A 364 25.53 -4.83 -1.83
C PRO A 364 27.05 -5.08 -1.93
N GLY A 365 27.55 -5.38 -3.13
CA GLY A 365 28.98 -5.58 -3.37
C GLY A 365 29.57 -6.90 -2.82
N GLU A 366 28.76 -7.73 -2.16
CA GLU A 366 29.16 -9.03 -1.64
C GLU A 366 28.83 -10.15 -2.64
N GLU A 367 29.75 -11.08 -2.86
CA GLU A 367 29.49 -12.19 -3.78
C GLU A 367 28.49 -13.18 -3.17
N LEU A 368 27.38 -13.40 -3.87
CA LEU A 368 26.37 -14.39 -3.54
C LEU A 368 26.61 -15.68 -4.33
N SER A 369 26.58 -16.82 -3.63
CA SER A 369 26.57 -18.14 -4.27
C SER A 369 25.13 -18.52 -4.62
N VAL A 370 24.77 -18.37 -5.89
CA VAL A 370 23.41 -18.60 -6.38
C VAL A 370 23.35 -19.94 -7.11
N VAL A 371 22.51 -20.83 -6.62
CA VAL A 371 22.20 -22.10 -7.29
C VAL A 371 20.97 -21.90 -8.15
N VAL A 372 21.09 -22.17 -9.45
CA VAL A 372 19.98 -22.12 -10.41
C VAL A 372 19.72 -23.49 -11.03
N ARG A 373 18.48 -23.75 -11.40
CA ARG A 373 18.11 -24.84 -12.29
C ARG A 373 17.92 -24.29 -13.70
N ARG A 374 18.67 -24.81 -14.67
CA ARG A 374 18.60 -24.48 -16.10
C ARG A 374 18.50 -25.76 -16.89
N ASP A 375 17.45 -25.91 -17.69
CA ASP A 375 17.20 -27.10 -18.52
C ASP A 375 17.18 -28.43 -17.72
N GLY A 376 16.76 -28.38 -16.45
CA GLY A 376 16.73 -29.52 -15.53
C GLY A 376 18.05 -29.79 -14.79
N GLU A 377 19.15 -29.13 -15.17
CA GLU A 377 20.44 -29.25 -14.49
C GLU A 377 20.62 -28.14 -13.45
N THR A 378 21.30 -28.48 -12.35
CA THR A 378 21.64 -27.51 -11.31
C THR A 378 23.01 -26.90 -11.58
N ARG A 379 23.14 -25.57 -11.45
CA ARG A 379 24.37 -24.81 -11.66
C ARG A 379 24.59 -23.85 -10.51
N THR A 380 25.83 -23.78 -10.03
CA THR A 380 26.23 -22.77 -9.05
C THR A 380 26.90 -21.61 -9.78
N ILE A 381 26.41 -20.39 -9.53
CA ILE A 381 26.85 -19.15 -10.16
C ILE A 381 27.20 -18.18 -9.03
N GLY A 382 28.45 -17.72 -9.01
CA GLY A 382 28.87 -16.60 -8.17
C GLY A 382 28.42 -15.30 -8.81
N VAL A 383 27.67 -14.47 -8.09
CA VAL A 383 27.18 -13.19 -8.58
C VAL A 383 27.26 -12.13 -7.48
N THR A 384 27.83 -10.98 -7.81
CA THR A 384 28.00 -9.86 -6.89
C THR A 384 26.97 -8.78 -7.20
N PRO A 385 25.93 -8.55 -6.38
CA PRO A 385 24.98 -7.47 -6.59
C PRO A 385 25.72 -6.13 -6.63
N GLU A 386 25.33 -5.26 -7.57
CA GLU A 386 25.87 -3.91 -7.66
C GLU A 386 25.34 -3.09 -6.48
N ALA A 387 26.25 -2.44 -5.75
CA ALA A 387 25.88 -1.49 -4.71
C ALA A 387 25.23 -0.26 -5.36
N ALA A 388 23.97 -0.01 -5.03
CA ALA A 388 23.21 1.11 -5.52
C ALA A 388 22.67 1.92 -4.34
N GLN A 389 22.71 3.24 -4.48
CA GLN A 389 22.13 4.15 -3.52
C GLN A 389 20.65 4.36 -3.88
N GLU A 390 19.75 3.95 -3.00
CA GLU A 390 18.32 4.20 -3.11
C GLU A 390 17.89 5.17 -2.01
N LYS A 391 16.92 6.02 -2.32
CA LYS A 391 16.22 6.76 -1.27
C LYS A 391 15.14 5.85 -0.72
N ASP A 392 15.16 5.64 0.58
CA ASP A 392 14.02 5.04 1.25
C ASP A 392 12.83 6.02 1.24
N LEU A 393 11.70 5.60 1.82
CA LEU A 393 10.49 6.44 1.85
C LEU A 393 10.62 7.65 2.78
N LEU A 394 11.65 7.70 3.64
CA LEU A 394 12.01 8.86 4.46
C LEU A 394 12.99 9.81 3.73
N GLY A 395 13.47 9.41 2.55
CA GLY A 395 14.42 10.16 1.75
C GLY A 395 15.88 9.95 2.15
N GLU A 396 16.14 9.06 3.11
CA GLU A 396 17.48 8.66 3.51
C GLU A 396 18.11 7.79 2.43
N THR A 397 19.41 7.98 2.23
CA THR A 397 20.17 7.21 1.27
C THR A 397 20.61 5.90 1.91
N VAL A 398 19.98 4.81 1.45
CA VAL A 398 20.33 3.45 1.83
C VAL A 398 21.08 2.78 0.68
N GLU A 399 22.12 2.05 1.04
CA GLU A 399 22.84 1.21 0.09
C GLU A 399 22.13 -0.13 -0.04
N VAL A 400 21.82 -0.53 -1.28
CA VAL A 400 21.14 -1.78 -1.57
C VAL A 400 21.81 -2.51 -2.73
N GLY A 401 21.81 -3.84 -2.66
CA GLY A 401 22.28 -4.68 -3.76
C GLY A 401 21.28 -4.74 -4.91
N ARG A 402 21.76 -4.59 -6.15
CA ARG A 402 20.98 -4.79 -7.38
C ARG A 402 21.59 -5.88 -8.25
N LEU A 403 20.81 -6.91 -8.56
CA LEU A 403 21.25 -8.03 -9.39
C LEU A 403 20.99 -7.80 -10.89
N GLY A 404 19.87 -7.16 -11.24
CA GLY A 404 19.45 -6.91 -12.62
C GLY A 404 18.70 -8.07 -13.29
N VAL A 405 17.79 -8.71 -12.56
CA VAL A 405 16.88 -9.74 -13.07
C VAL A 405 15.42 -9.34 -12.86
N TYR A 406 14.55 -9.75 -13.78
CA TYR A 406 13.10 -9.62 -13.65
C TYR A 406 12.47 -11.01 -13.54
N PRO A 407 11.55 -11.25 -12.59
CA PRO A 407 10.88 -12.53 -12.42
C PRO A 407 9.59 -12.66 -13.23
N TRP A 408 9.08 -13.89 -13.38
CA TRP A 408 7.70 -14.14 -13.81
C TRP A 408 6.71 -13.99 -12.65
N ILE A 409 6.47 -12.74 -12.25
CA ILE A 409 5.55 -12.41 -11.15
C ILE A 409 4.44 -11.48 -11.64
N SER A 410 3.23 -11.71 -11.14
CA SER A 410 2.12 -10.78 -11.30
C SER A 410 1.15 -10.98 -10.16
N TYR A 411 0.71 -9.87 -9.59
CA TYR A 411 -0.26 -9.87 -8.50
C TYR A 411 -1.67 -9.67 -9.07
N SER A 412 -2.63 -10.36 -8.48
CA SER A 412 -4.05 -10.11 -8.71
C SER A 412 -4.44 -8.84 -7.96
N ASN A 413 -5.41 -8.10 -8.48
CA ASN A 413 -5.99 -7.03 -7.70
C ASN A 413 -6.79 -7.65 -6.56
N PRO A 414 -6.63 -7.14 -5.32
CA PRO A 414 -7.42 -7.63 -4.21
C PRO A 414 -8.91 -7.37 -4.47
N GLU A 415 -9.77 -8.21 -3.91
CA GLU A 415 -11.21 -7.99 -4.00
C GLU A 415 -11.58 -6.73 -3.21
N MET A 416 -12.13 -5.74 -3.93
CA MET A 416 -12.58 -4.48 -3.36
C MET A 416 -14.08 -4.50 -3.14
N VAL A 417 -14.52 -3.96 -2.00
CA VAL A 417 -15.92 -3.65 -1.71
C VAL A 417 -16.06 -2.16 -1.45
N ASN A 418 -17.20 -1.58 -1.80
CA ASN A 418 -17.48 -0.20 -1.43
C ASN A 418 -18.02 -0.16 0.00
N GLU A 419 -17.23 0.33 0.95
CA GLU A 419 -17.71 0.53 2.32
C GLU A 419 -18.59 1.75 2.36
N ARG A 420 -19.89 1.56 2.65
CA ARG A 420 -20.86 2.66 2.74
C ARG A 420 -21.81 2.45 3.91
N HIS A 421 -21.98 3.50 4.71
CA HIS A 421 -22.89 3.52 5.84
C HIS A 421 -24.11 4.39 5.50
N LEU A 422 -25.25 3.75 5.23
CA LEU A 422 -26.51 4.44 4.92
C LEU A 422 -27.09 5.20 6.11
N ASN A 423 -26.70 4.85 7.33
CA ASN A 423 -27.08 5.56 8.54
C ASN A 423 -26.10 6.74 8.79
N PRO A 424 -26.56 8.01 8.70
CA PRO A 424 -25.70 9.16 8.89
C PRO A 424 -25.02 9.22 10.26
N PHE A 425 -25.67 8.70 11.31
CA PHE A 425 -25.07 8.67 12.65
C PHE A 425 -23.89 7.73 12.73
N VAL A 426 -23.98 6.56 12.08
CA VAL A 426 -22.87 5.62 11.99
C VAL A 426 -21.72 6.23 11.18
N ALA A 427 -22.02 6.83 10.04
CA ALA A 427 -21.01 7.48 9.21
C ALA A 427 -20.30 8.64 9.93
N VAL A 428 -21.05 9.45 10.68
CA VAL A 428 -20.51 10.52 11.54
C VAL A 428 -19.62 9.96 12.63
N TRP A 429 -20.07 8.91 13.33
CA TRP A 429 -19.27 8.26 14.37
C TRP A 429 -17.97 7.68 13.82
N ARG A 430 -18.03 6.98 12.67
CA ARG A 430 -16.83 6.51 11.96
C ARG A 430 -15.91 7.65 11.55
N GLY A 431 -16.47 8.80 11.17
CA GLY A 431 -15.72 10.02 10.91
C GLY A 431 -14.92 10.48 12.14
N VAL A 432 -15.52 10.46 13.34
CA VAL A 432 -14.83 10.77 14.61
C VAL A 432 -13.70 9.77 14.87
N GLU A 433 -13.98 8.48 14.77
CA GLU A 433 -12.98 7.41 14.99
C GLU A 433 -11.77 7.59 14.07
N LEU A 434 -12.01 7.79 12.77
CA LEU A 434 -10.93 7.93 11.79
C LEU A 434 -10.14 9.24 11.97
N THR A 435 -10.80 10.35 12.33
CA THR A 435 -10.09 11.59 12.70
C THR A 435 -9.25 11.39 13.96
N GLY A 436 -9.77 10.70 14.97
CA GLY A 436 -9.02 10.36 16.19
C GLY A 436 -7.79 9.51 15.89
N TYR A 437 -7.96 8.44 15.11
CA TYR A 437 -6.87 7.56 14.67
C TYR A 437 -5.74 8.34 13.99
N TRP A 438 -6.07 9.13 12.96
CA TRP A 438 -5.05 9.91 12.25
C TRP A 438 -4.42 10.99 13.11
N THR A 439 -5.15 11.53 14.09
CA THR A 439 -4.59 12.48 15.06
C THR A 439 -3.52 11.79 15.92
N VAL A 440 -3.83 10.61 16.48
CA VAL A 440 -2.87 9.83 17.26
C VAL A 440 -1.67 9.43 16.42
N MET A 441 -1.87 8.95 15.20
CA MET A 441 -0.77 8.59 14.29
C MET A 441 0.09 9.80 13.95
N THR A 442 -0.51 10.97 13.72
CA THR A 442 0.23 12.21 13.49
C THR A 442 1.09 12.58 14.69
N LEU A 443 0.54 12.48 15.91
CA LEU A 443 1.28 12.74 17.13
C LEU A 443 2.40 11.72 17.36
N LYS A 444 2.16 10.43 17.09
CA LYS A 444 3.19 9.39 17.10
C LYS A 444 4.32 9.71 16.13
N GLY A 445 3.99 10.15 14.91
CA GLY A 445 4.99 10.60 13.92
C GLY A 445 5.86 11.75 14.44
N PHE A 446 5.26 12.74 15.12
CA PHE A 446 6.03 13.79 15.80
C PHE A 446 6.91 13.23 16.93
N VAL A 447 6.38 12.33 17.76
CA VAL A 447 7.16 11.69 18.83
C VAL A 447 8.37 10.97 18.25
N TYR A 448 8.19 10.16 17.19
CA TYR A 448 9.29 9.46 16.53
C TYR A 448 10.36 10.41 15.99
N LEU A 449 9.95 11.56 15.43
CA LEU A 449 10.87 12.59 14.98
C LEU A 449 11.75 13.16 16.11
N PHE A 450 11.22 13.24 17.34
CA PHE A 450 11.93 13.81 18.49
C PHE A 450 12.64 12.78 19.37
N THR A 451 12.15 11.55 19.48
CA THR A 451 12.77 10.53 20.35
C THR A 451 13.99 9.89 19.73
N GLY A 452 14.19 10.00 18.41
CA GLY A 452 15.34 9.38 17.76
C GLY A 452 15.30 7.86 17.80
N ASP A 453 14.12 7.25 18.00
CA ASP A 453 13.87 5.84 17.65
C ASP A 453 13.91 5.62 16.12
N VAL A 454 14.18 6.70 15.37
CA VAL A 454 14.96 6.68 14.15
C VAL A 454 16.28 5.96 14.44
N SER A 455 16.29 4.64 14.28
CA SER A 455 17.54 3.86 14.31
C SER A 455 18.45 4.35 13.18
N VAL A 456 19.23 5.39 13.47
CA VAL A 456 20.43 5.74 12.73
C VAL A 456 21.49 4.73 13.17
N LYS A 457 21.44 3.53 12.57
CA LYS A 457 22.56 2.60 12.52
C LYS A 457 22.56 1.84 11.21
#